data_AF-K3XSA9-F1
#
_entry.id   AF-K3XSA9-F1
#
_cell.length_a   1.000
_cell.length_b   1.000
_cell.length_c   1.000
_cell.angle_alpha   90.00
_cell.angle_beta   90.00
_cell.angle_gamma   90.00
#
_symmetry.space_group_name_H-M   'P 1'
#
loop_
_entity.id
_entity.type
_entity.pdbx_description
1 polymer ?
#
loop_
_entity_poly.entity_id
_entity_poly.type
_entity_poly.pdbx_seq_one_letter_code
_entity_poly.pdbx_strand_id
1 'polypeptide(L)'
;MARTKQTARKSTGGKAPRKQLATKAARKSAPATGGVKKPHRFRPGTVALREIRKYQKSTELLIRKLPFQRLVREIAQDFKTDLRFQSSAVAALQEAAEAYLVGLFEDTNLCAIHAKRVTIMPKDIQLARRIRAVAAQPGDCERCRSVRYEMKITALLVVKPSTSGAGSSSSGGGSGPEAVVLANATDVSHFGYFQRSAAREFIVFVARTVAQRTQPGQRQSVQHEEYKVHSHNRNGLCAVAFMDDHYPVRSAFSLLNKVLDEYQKDFGDSWKSATADGTQQWPFLTDALTKFQDPAEADKLMKIQRDLDETKIILHKTIESVLERGERLDSLVEKSSDLSAASQMFYKQAKKTNQCCTIL
;
A
#
# COMPACT_ATOMS: atom_id res chain seq x y z
N MET A 1 24.33 -84.52 19.33
CA MET A 1 25.13 -83.45 19.95
C MET A 1 25.85 -82.68 18.85
N ALA A 2 25.40 -81.46 18.52
CA ALA A 2 26.00 -80.65 17.45
C ALA A 2 27.01 -79.66 18.04
N ARG A 3 28.30 -79.84 17.70
CA ARG A 3 29.41 -79.00 18.16
C ARG A 3 29.47 -77.71 17.35
N THR A 4 28.85 -76.64 17.84
CA THR A 4 28.99 -75.29 17.26
C THR A 4 30.35 -74.72 17.65
N LYS A 5 31.25 -74.61 16.65
CA LYS A 5 32.56 -73.99 16.77
C LYS A 5 32.40 -72.46 16.82
N GLN A 6 32.03 -71.91 17.97
CA GLN A 6 32.04 -70.45 18.16
C GLN A 6 33.49 -69.97 18.22
N THR A 7 33.87 -69.09 17.29
CA THR A 7 35.16 -68.41 17.34
C THR A 7 35.05 -67.24 18.31
N ALA A 8 35.90 -67.25 19.35
CA ALA A 8 35.95 -66.21 20.36
C ALA A 8 36.36 -64.87 19.72
N ARG A 9 35.41 -63.94 19.62
CA ARG A 9 35.66 -62.57 19.17
C ARG A 9 35.96 -61.71 20.40
N LYS A 10 37.22 -61.28 20.55
CA LYS A 10 37.64 -60.37 21.65
C LYS A 10 36.80 -59.09 21.63
N SER A 11 36.38 -58.66 22.83
CA SER A 11 35.47 -57.54 23.10
C SER A 11 36.07 -56.14 22.94
N THR A 12 37.31 -56.02 22.43
CA THR A 12 37.95 -54.72 22.21
C THR A 12 38.48 -54.57 20.78
N GLY A 13 37.78 -53.75 20.01
CA GLY A 13 38.33 -52.81 19.04
C GLY A 13 39.41 -53.29 18.06
N GLY A 14 38.97 -53.86 16.93
CA GLY A 14 39.40 -53.45 15.58
C GLY A 14 40.87 -53.14 15.26
N LYS A 15 41.86 -53.86 15.80
CA LYS A 15 43.25 -53.79 15.31
C LYS A 15 43.80 -55.21 15.06
N ALA A 16 44.23 -55.44 13.82
CA ALA A 16 44.95 -56.65 13.42
C ALA A 16 46.37 -56.65 14.03
N PRO A 17 46.95 -57.82 14.35
CA PRO A 17 48.27 -57.91 14.97
C PRO A 17 49.35 -57.50 13.95
N ARG A 18 50.20 -56.55 14.34
CA ARG A 18 51.21 -55.94 13.46
C ARG A 18 52.59 -56.55 13.72
N LYS A 19 53.19 -57.17 12.70
CA LYS A 19 54.64 -57.44 12.64
C LYS A 19 55.36 -56.11 12.30
N GLN A 20 56.46 -55.84 12.98
CA GLN A 20 57.12 -54.52 13.07
C GLN A 20 57.61 -53.92 11.74
N LEU A 21 57.74 -52.58 11.79
CA LEU A 21 58.39 -51.59 10.88
C LEU A 21 57.50 -50.89 9.81
N ALA A 22 57.82 -49.60 9.61
CA ALA A 22 57.18 -48.53 8.82
C ALA A 22 55.96 -47.79 9.41
N THR A 23 56.20 -46.71 10.17
CA THR A 23 55.21 -45.69 10.56
C THR A 23 54.66 -44.93 9.34
N LYS A 24 53.69 -45.53 8.64
CA LYS A 24 52.70 -44.79 7.84
C LYS A 24 51.33 -45.04 8.47
N ALA A 25 50.62 -43.96 8.79
CA ALA A 25 49.26 -44.03 9.30
C ALA A 25 48.37 -44.71 8.24
N ALA A 26 48.09 -45.99 8.43
CA ALA A 26 47.12 -46.73 7.63
C ALA A 26 45.70 -46.27 8.01
N ARG A 27 45.33 -45.05 7.60
CA ARG A 27 43.91 -44.74 7.36
C ARG A 27 43.48 -45.61 6.19
N LYS A 28 42.32 -46.26 6.29
CA LYS A 28 41.72 -47.13 5.26
C LYS A 28 41.76 -46.45 3.88
N SER A 29 42.84 -46.64 3.14
CA SER A 29 42.95 -46.38 1.70
C SER A 29 43.01 -47.73 1.00
N ALA A 30 42.29 -47.80 -0.12
CA ALA A 30 41.89 -49.00 -0.85
C ALA A 30 43.03 -50.00 -1.16
N PRO A 31 42.72 -51.29 -1.37
CA PRO A 31 43.68 -52.26 -1.89
C PRO A 31 44.17 -51.84 -3.28
N ALA A 32 45.46 -52.08 -3.56
CA ALA A 32 46.17 -51.63 -4.77
C ALA A 32 45.77 -52.37 -6.07
N THR A 33 44.80 -53.27 -6.02
CA THR A 33 44.34 -54.04 -7.19
C THR A 33 42.85 -54.33 -7.04
N GLY A 34 42.05 -53.79 -7.97
CA GLY A 34 40.64 -54.16 -8.19
C GLY A 34 39.61 -53.39 -7.36
N GLY A 35 39.05 -52.33 -7.96
CA GLY A 35 37.78 -51.71 -7.55
C GLY A 35 37.88 -50.66 -6.44
N VAL A 36 37.93 -49.37 -6.83
CA VAL A 36 37.67 -48.27 -5.90
C VAL A 36 36.24 -48.44 -5.37
N LYS A 37 36.07 -48.58 -4.04
CA LYS A 37 34.74 -48.54 -3.43
C LYS A 37 34.03 -47.28 -3.91
N LYS A 38 32.87 -47.44 -4.55
CA LYS A 38 32.11 -46.30 -5.08
C LYS A 38 31.96 -45.25 -3.97
N PRO A 39 32.45 -44.02 -4.15
CA PRO A 39 32.27 -42.99 -3.15
C PRO A 39 30.77 -42.78 -2.92
N HIS A 40 30.37 -42.62 -1.66
CA HIS A 40 28.98 -42.38 -1.33
C HIS A 40 28.53 -41.06 -1.97
N ARG A 41 27.51 -41.12 -2.84
CA ARG A 41 26.88 -39.95 -3.47
C ARG A 41 25.45 -39.83 -2.97
N PHE A 42 25.09 -38.66 -2.46
CA PHE A 42 23.71 -38.36 -2.10
C PHE A 42 22.82 -38.36 -3.35
N ARG A 43 21.54 -38.72 -3.18
CA ARG A 43 20.56 -38.62 -4.26
C ARG A 43 20.40 -37.15 -4.69
N PRO A 44 20.16 -36.87 -5.98
CA PRO A 44 19.83 -35.51 -6.43
C PRO A 44 18.71 -34.90 -5.57
N GLY A 45 18.85 -33.63 -5.20
CA GLY A 45 17.93 -32.94 -4.29
C GLY A 45 18.21 -33.11 -2.79
N THR A 46 18.89 -34.19 -2.34
CA THR A 46 19.17 -34.39 -0.91
C THR A 46 20.10 -33.31 -0.34
N VAL A 47 21.12 -32.90 -1.11
CA VAL A 47 22.04 -31.83 -0.70
C VAL A 47 21.35 -30.47 -0.78
N ALA A 48 20.59 -30.20 -1.85
CA ALA A 48 19.85 -28.95 -2.02
C ALA A 48 18.85 -28.71 -0.87
N LEU A 49 18.06 -29.72 -0.48
CA LEU A 49 17.14 -29.61 0.64
C LEU A 49 17.85 -29.37 1.98
N ARG A 50 19.06 -29.89 2.15
CA ARG A 50 19.89 -29.63 3.34
C ARG A 50 20.39 -28.19 3.34
N GLU A 51 20.82 -27.68 2.19
CA GLU A 51 21.27 -26.30 2.03
C GLU A 51 20.13 -25.30 2.26
N ILE A 52 18.95 -25.54 1.70
CA ILE A 52 17.75 -24.72 1.93
C ILE A 52 17.46 -24.60 3.43
N ARG A 53 17.41 -25.72 4.16
CA ARG A 53 17.17 -25.70 5.62
C ARG A 53 18.29 -25.02 6.40
N LYS A 54 19.54 -25.16 5.95
CA LYS A 54 20.68 -24.47 6.57
C LYS A 54 20.51 -22.95 6.43
N TYR A 55 20.29 -22.47 5.22
CA TYR A 55 20.20 -21.03 4.94
C TYR A 55 18.94 -20.39 5.50
N GLN A 56 17.81 -21.10 5.55
CA GLN A 56 16.59 -20.61 6.22
C GLN A 56 16.75 -20.50 7.74
N LYS A 57 17.71 -21.21 8.34
CA LYS A 57 17.97 -21.14 9.79
C LYS A 57 19.00 -20.06 10.16
N SER A 58 19.83 -19.64 9.22
CA SER A 58 20.89 -18.63 9.42
C SER A 58 20.50 -17.29 8.83
N THR A 59 21.05 -16.20 9.37
CA THR A 59 20.88 -14.84 8.84
C THR A 59 22.20 -14.25 8.33
N GLU A 60 23.16 -15.11 7.94
CA GLU A 60 24.45 -14.67 7.41
C GLU A 60 24.31 -14.16 5.96
N LEU A 61 25.08 -13.12 5.61
CA LEU A 61 25.14 -12.60 4.24
C LEU A 61 25.79 -13.65 3.32
N LEU A 62 25.09 -13.97 2.24
CA LEU A 62 25.46 -15.02 1.28
C LEU A 62 26.38 -14.49 0.17
N ILE A 63 26.28 -13.20 -0.17
CA ILE A 63 27.14 -12.59 -1.17
C ILE A 63 28.46 -12.19 -0.53
N ARG A 64 29.58 -12.44 -1.24
CA ARG A 64 30.90 -12.01 -0.75
C ARG A 64 30.98 -10.48 -0.73
N LYS A 65 31.40 -9.93 0.42
CA LYS A 65 31.46 -8.48 0.66
C LYS A 65 32.30 -7.69 -0.36
N LEU A 66 33.49 -8.18 -0.73
CA LEU A 66 34.40 -7.44 -1.61
C LEU A 66 33.88 -7.31 -3.07
N PRO A 67 33.39 -8.38 -3.73
CA PRO A 67 32.71 -8.25 -5.02
C PRO A 67 31.50 -7.32 -4.98
N PHE A 68 30.64 -7.43 -3.96
CA PHE A 68 29.47 -6.58 -3.82
C PHE A 68 29.85 -5.10 -3.69
N GLN A 69 30.87 -4.80 -2.87
CA GLN A 69 31.39 -3.44 -2.71
C GLN A 69 31.93 -2.86 -4.03
N ARG A 70 32.60 -3.67 -4.87
CA ARG A 70 33.09 -3.22 -6.18
C ARG A 70 31.93 -2.85 -7.09
N LEU A 71 30.89 -3.68 -7.15
CA LEU A 71 29.68 -3.42 -7.93
C LEU A 71 28.95 -2.15 -7.48
N VAL A 72 28.81 -1.94 -6.17
CA VAL A 72 28.19 -0.72 -5.62
C VAL A 72 28.94 0.53 -6.07
N ARG A 73 30.28 0.50 -6.05
CA ARG A 73 31.11 1.65 -6.46
C ARG A 73 31.07 1.88 -7.96
N GLU A 74 31.04 0.81 -8.75
CA GLU A 74 30.87 0.87 -10.21
C GLU A 74 29.56 1.59 -10.57
N ILE A 75 28.43 1.13 -10.04
CA ILE A 75 27.11 1.72 -10.30
C ILE A 75 27.05 3.17 -9.80
N ALA A 76 27.63 3.46 -8.63
CA ALA A 76 27.60 4.80 -8.07
C ALA A 76 28.39 5.82 -8.90
N GLN A 77 29.45 5.37 -9.57
CA GLN A 77 30.29 6.21 -10.42
C GLN A 77 29.52 6.79 -11.60
N ASP A 78 28.51 6.07 -12.12
CA ASP A 78 27.65 6.54 -13.21
C ASP A 78 26.79 7.76 -12.82
N PHE A 79 26.49 7.92 -11.52
CA PHE A 79 25.68 9.02 -11.01
C PHE A 79 26.53 10.20 -10.53
N LYS A 80 27.62 9.93 -9.81
CA LYS A 80 28.53 10.96 -9.29
C LYS A 80 29.92 10.39 -9.11
N THR A 81 30.90 11.07 -9.72
CA THR A 81 32.31 10.73 -9.57
C THR A 81 32.83 11.05 -8.17
N ASP A 82 33.83 10.29 -7.72
CA ASP A 82 34.56 10.48 -6.45
C ASP A 82 33.75 10.34 -5.15
N LEU A 83 32.73 9.46 -5.17
CA LEU A 83 31.97 9.12 -3.96
C LEU A 83 32.77 8.24 -2.99
N ARG A 84 32.81 8.67 -1.72
CA ARG A 84 33.31 7.86 -0.59
C ARG A 84 32.14 7.19 0.12
N PHE A 85 32.22 5.87 0.26
CA PHE A 85 31.23 5.07 0.96
C PHE A 85 31.67 4.75 2.38
N GLN A 86 30.78 4.98 3.36
CA GLN A 86 30.92 4.46 4.71
C GLN A 86 30.77 2.93 4.69
N SER A 87 31.47 2.23 5.60
CA SER A 87 31.39 0.77 5.72
C SER A 87 29.98 0.26 6.04
N SER A 88 29.22 1.00 6.86
CA SER A 88 27.83 0.71 7.19
C SER A 88 26.89 0.91 6.00
N ALA A 89 27.13 1.90 5.15
CA ALA A 89 26.32 2.14 3.96
C ALA A 89 26.41 0.96 2.97
N VAL A 90 27.61 0.43 2.75
CA VAL A 90 27.81 -0.75 1.90
C VAL A 90 27.15 -1.99 2.52
N ALA A 91 27.23 -2.16 3.84
CA ALA A 91 26.57 -3.25 4.54
C ALA A 91 25.04 -3.17 4.42
N ALA A 92 24.46 -1.98 4.61
CA ALA A 92 23.01 -1.76 4.48
C ALA A 92 22.52 -2.03 3.04
N LEU A 93 23.27 -1.61 2.03
CA LEU A 93 22.97 -1.94 0.63
C LEU A 93 23.02 -3.44 0.39
N GLN A 94 23.97 -4.14 1.01
CA GLN A 94 24.10 -5.59 0.86
C GLN A 94 22.93 -6.32 1.53
N GLU A 95 22.59 -5.96 2.76
CA GLU A 95 21.44 -6.52 3.49
C GLU A 95 20.14 -6.33 2.70
N ALA A 96 19.90 -5.11 2.19
CA ALA A 96 18.71 -4.80 1.41
C ALA A 96 18.66 -5.60 0.08
N ALA A 97 19.79 -5.69 -0.63
CA ALA A 97 19.86 -6.42 -1.90
C ALA A 97 19.63 -7.91 -1.71
N GLU A 98 20.24 -8.53 -0.70
CA GLU A 98 20.06 -9.95 -0.42
C GLU A 98 18.64 -10.27 0.04
N ALA A 99 18.05 -9.44 0.91
CA ALA A 99 16.65 -9.59 1.33
C ALA A 99 15.69 -9.51 0.14
N TYR A 100 15.89 -8.54 -0.77
CA TYR A 100 15.09 -8.41 -1.98
C TYR A 100 15.19 -9.64 -2.88
N LEU A 101 16.41 -10.15 -3.10
CA LEU A 101 16.65 -11.32 -3.95
C LEU A 101 16.06 -12.60 -3.35
N VAL A 102 16.18 -12.80 -2.03
CA VAL A 102 15.55 -13.95 -1.33
C VAL A 102 14.04 -13.92 -1.54
N GLY A 103 13.40 -12.79 -1.27
CA GLY A 103 11.96 -12.66 -1.53
C GLY A 103 11.63 -12.90 -3.00
N LEU A 104 12.41 -12.37 -3.94
CA LEU A 104 12.16 -12.58 -5.37
C LEU A 104 12.26 -14.06 -5.77
N PHE A 105 13.18 -14.81 -5.17
CA PHE A 105 13.32 -16.25 -5.41
C PHE A 105 12.17 -17.06 -4.80
N GLU A 106 11.57 -16.62 -3.69
CA GLU A 106 10.36 -17.24 -3.14
C GLU A 106 9.20 -17.16 -4.14
N ASP A 107 8.92 -15.97 -4.68
CA ASP A 107 7.87 -15.78 -5.69
C ASP A 107 8.18 -16.53 -6.98
N THR A 108 9.44 -16.48 -7.42
CA THR A 108 9.89 -17.21 -8.62
C THR A 108 9.67 -18.71 -8.44
N ASN A 109 9.91 -19.23 -7.23
CA ASN A 109 9.67 -20.64 -6.91
C ASN A 109 8.17 -20.97 -6.95
N LEU A 110 7.30 -20.09 -6.44
CA LEU A 110 5.85 -20.24 -6.56
C LEU A 110 5.40 -20.26 -8.03
N CYS A 111 5.97 -19.39 -8.89
CA CYS A 111 5.70 -19.41 -10.33
C CYS A 111 6.15 -20.73 -11.00
N ALA A 112 7.30 -21.27 -10.60
CA ALA A 112 7.78 -22.55 -11.11
C ALA A 112 6.85 -23.72 -10.70
N ILE A 113 6.41 -23.74 -9.43
CA ILE A 113 5.46 -24.74 -8.90
C ILE A 113 4.11 -24.63 -9.61
N HIS A 114 3.62 -23.41 -9.83
CA HIS A 114 2.39 -23.15 -10.59
C HIS A 114 2.45 -23.76 -12.00
N ALA A 115 3.62 -23.72 -12.63
CA ALA A 115 3.89 -24.34 -13.92
C ALA A 115 4.29 -25.84 -13.83
N LYS A 116 4.04 -26.51 -12.70
CA LYS A 116 4.36 -27.93 -12.43
C LYS A 116 5.84 -28.28 -12.59
N ARG A 117 6.74 -27.34 -12.31
CA ARG A 117 8.20 -27.54 -12.33
C ARG A 117 8.80 -27.34 -10.94
N VAL A 118 9.95 -27.96 -10.72
CA VAL A 118 10.77 -27.78 -9.50
C VAL A 118 12.02 -26.94 -9.74
N THR A 119 12.32 -26.64 -11.01
CA THR A 119 13.47 -25.83 -11.43
C THR A 119 12.98 -24.46 -11.87
N ILE A 120 13.50 -23.41 -11.21
CA ILE A 120 13.26 -22.02 -11.59
C ILE A 120 13.95 -21.68 -12.91
N MET A 121 13.29 -20.87 -13.73
CA MET A 121 13.77 -20.43 -15.05
C MET A 121 13.69 -18.90 -15.16
N PRO A 122 14.40 -18.26 -16.11
CA PRO A 122 14.34 -16.80 -16.30
C PRO A 122 12.92 -16.26 -16.53
N LYS A 123 12.05 -17.02 -17.21
CA LYS A 123 10.64 -16.68 -17.40
C LYS A 123 9.84 -16.58 -16.10
N ASP A 124 10.23 -17.37 -15.08
CA ASP A 124 9.57 -17.35 -13.76
C ASP A 124 9.95 -16.06 -13.02
N ILE A 125 11.22 -15.62 -13.14
CA ILE A 125 11.69 -14.35 -12.58
C ILE A 125 11.01 -13.17 -13.28
N GLN A 126 10.91 -13.21 -14.61
CA GLN A 126 10.22 -12.17 -15.38
C GLN A 126 8.74 -12.07 -14.98
N LEU A 127 8.06 -13.20 -14.82
CA LEU A 127 6.68 -13.25 -14.36
C LEU A 127 6.54 -12.72 -12.92
N ALA A 128 7.38 -13.18 -12.00
CA ALA A 128 7.39 -12.72 -10.61
C ALA A 128 7.64 -11.20 -10.52
N ARG A 129 8.59 -10.67 -11.30
CA ARG A 129 8.82 -9.21 -11.37
C ARG A 129 7.64 -8.45 -11.96
N ARG A 130 6.97 -9.00 -12.98
CA ARG A 130 5.78 -8.37 -13.57
C ARG A 130 4.62 -8.35 -12.59
N ILE A 131 4.38 -9.45 -11.88
CA ILE A 131 3.35 -9.53 -10.85
C ILE A 131 3.71 -8.61 -9.69
N ARG A 132 4.97 -8.59 -9.22
CA ARG A 132 5.42 -7.64 -8.21
C ARG A 132 5.31 -6.20 -8.64
N ALA A 133 5.54 -5.87 -9.91
CA ALA A 133 5.32 -4.52 -10.40
C ALA A 133 3.82 -4.14 -10.46
N VAL A 134 2.94 -5.13 -10.56
CA VAL A 134 1.48 -4.96 -10.50
C VAL A 134 0.96 -4.98 -9.05
N ALA A 135 1.59 -5.76 -8.16
CA ALA A 135 1.24 -5.94 -6.75
C ALA A 135 1.95 -4.94 -5.83
N ALA A 136 3.03 -4.30 -6.30
CA ALA A 136 3.55 -3.04 -5.76
C ALA A 136 2.63 -1.88 -6.16
N GLN A 137 1.34 -2.07 -5.96
CA GLN A 137 0.48 -1.01 -5.47
C GLN A 137 0.83 -0.76 -4.00
N PRO A 138 0.75 0.48 -3.54
CA PRO A 138 1.59 1.00 -2.46
C PRO A 138 1.03 0.67 -1.07
N GLY A 139 1.27 -0.56 -0.60
CA GLY A 139 1.03 -0.98 0.78
C GLY A 139 2.14 -1.90 1.24
N ASP A 140 2.58 -1.74 2.48
CA ASP A 140 3.52 -2.63 3.19
C ASP A 140 5.02 -2.49 2.91
N CYS A 141 5.56 -1.27 3.09
CA CYS A 141 6.88 -1.11 3.72
C CYS A 141 7.08 0.32 4.26
N GLU A 142 6.97 0.50 5.57
CA GLU A 142 7.21 1.80 6.26
C GLU A 142 8.66 2.32 6.16
N ARG A 143 9.59 1.62 5.48
CA ARG A 143 11.02 1.92 5.54
C ARG A 143 11.70 2.31 4.23
N CYS A 144 10.97 2.34 3.11
CA CYS A 144 11.50 2.75 1.80
C CYS A 144 10.81 4.00 1.23
N ARG A 145 10.53 5.01 2.07
CA ARG A 145 10.02 6.32 1.61
C ARG A 145 11.07 7.08 0.78
N SER A 146 11.15 6.75 -0.50
CA SER A 146 11.54 7.65 -1.58
C SER A 146 10.92 7.21 -2.92
N VAL A 147 9.73 6.60 -2.88
CA VAL A 147 8.82 6.66 -4.02
C VAL A 147 7.91 7.84 -3.71
N ARG A 148 7.88 8.83 -4.61
CA ARG A 148 6.94 9.95 -4.49
C ARG A 148 5.54 9.34 -4.43
N TYR A 149 4.94 9.32 -3.23
CA TYR A 149 3.49 9.41 -3.14
C TYR A 149 3.18 10.74 -3.83
N GLU A 150 2.62 10.68 -5.04
CA GLU A 150 1.91 11.84 -5.54
C GLU A 150 0.75 12.00 -4.55
N MET A 151 0.89 12.97 -3.64
CA MET A 151 -0.16 13.34 -2.72
C MET A 151 -1.29 13.88 -3.59
N LYS A 152 -2.32 13.06 -3.85
CA LYS A 152 -3.30 13.42 -4.86
C LYS A 152 -4.53 14.07 -4.24
N ILE A 153 -4.92 15.21 -4.81
CA ILE A 153 -6.24 15.78 -4.63
C ILE A 153 -7.13 15.23 -5.74
N THR A 154 -8.11 14.41 -5.36
CA THR A 154 -9.03 13.75 -6.29
C THR A 154 -10.21 14.64 -6.65
N ALA A 155 -10.70 15.44 -5.71
CA ALA A 155 -11.82 16.35 -5.97
C ALA A 155 -11.87 17.53 -5.01
N LEU A 156 -12.42 18.64 -5.51
CA LEU A 156 -12.73 19.85 -4.75
C LEU A 156 -14.15 20.29 -5.10
N LEU A 157 -14.99 20.45 -4.07
CA LEU A 157 -16.38 20.85 -4.21
C LEU A 157 -16.71 21.99 -3.26
N VAL A 158 -17.56 22.90 -3.74
CA VAL A 158 -18.21 23.91 -2.91
C VAL A 158 -19.69 23.54 -2.86
N VAL A 159 -20.21 23.41 -1.64
CA VAL A 159 -21.53 22.86 -1.34
C VAL A 159 -22.23 23.79 -0.35
N LYS A 160 -23.53 23.97 -0.56
CA LYS A 160 -24.44 24.61 0.40
C LYS A 160 -25.23 23.51 1.14
N PRO A 161 -24.94 23.25 2.42
CA PRO A 161 -25.75 22.38 3.24
C PRO A 161 -27.18 22.95 3.37
N SER A 162 -28.18 22.06 3.43
CA SER A 162 -29.56 22.48 3.70
C SER A 162 -29.71 22.97 5.14
N THR A 163 -30.44 24.07 5.32
CA THR A 163 -30.70 24.73 6.61
C THR A 163 -31.82 24.10 7.44
N SER A 164 -32.38 22.95 7.02
CA SER A 164 -33.34 22.22 7.86
C SER A 164 -32.61 21.63 9.06
N GLY A 165 -32.76 22.30 10.20
CA GLY A 165 -32.10 21.95 11.45
C GLY A 165 -32.40 20.54 11.95
N ALA A 166 -31.48 20.09 12.80
CA ALA A 166 -31.68 19.14 13.88
C ALA A 166 -33.16 18.93 14.27
N GLY A 167 -33.63 17.68 14.15
CA GLY A 167 -34.89 17.24 14.75
C GLY A 167 -36.11 17.31 13.85
N SER A 168 -36.24 16.35 12.92
CA SER A 168 -37.56 15.84 12.56
C SER A 168 -37.48 14.35 12.25
N SER A 169 -37.82 13.56 13.27
CA SER A 169 -38.30 12.20 13.11
C SER A 169 -39.58 12.24 12.25
N SER A 170 -39.45 11.97 10.96
CA SER A 170 -40.60 11.63 10.13
C SER A 170 -40.33 10.33 9.40
N SER A 171 -40.91 9.27 9.94
CA SER A 171 -41.24 8.03 9.25
C SER A 171 -42.04 8.36 7.98
N GLY A 172 -41.37 8.47 6.85
CA GLY A 172 -41.99 8.73 5.54
C GLY A 172 -40.92 8.80 4.47
N GLY A 173 -40.99 7.90 3.48
CA GLY A 173 -40.01 7.76 2.39
C GLY A 173 -40.00 8.92 1.40
N GLY A 174 -39.44 10.05 1.80
CA GLY A 174 -39.09 11.17 0.92
C GLY A 174 -37.69 11.68 1.25
N SER A 175 -36.87 11.85 0.22
CA SER A 175 -35.53 12.44 0.26
C SER A 175 -35.53 13.75 1.08
N GLY A 176 -34.75 13.78 2.16
CA GLY A 176 -34.50 15.01 2.93
C GLY A 176 -33.88 16.10 2.04
N PRO A 177 -33.95 17.38 2.44
CA PRO A 177 -33.52 18.49 1.60
C PRO A 177 -32.02 18.38 1.32
N GLU A 178 -31.71 18.20 0.05
CA GLU A 178 -30.41 17.79 -0.46
C GLU A 178 -29.43 18.97 -0.45
N ALA A 179 -28.19 18.71 -0.02
CA ALA A 179 -27.14 19.73 -0.04
C ALA A 179 -26.84 20.12 -1.49
N VAL A 180 -26.91 21.41 -1.81
CA VAL A 180 -26.78 21.91 -3.18
C VAL A 180 -25.31 22.03 -3.55
N VAL A 181 -24.86 21.37 -4.62
CA VAL A 181 -23.48 21.50 -5.11
C VAL A 181 -23.40 22.79 -5.93
N LEU A 182 -22.59 23.74 -5.48
CA LEU A 182 -22.46 25.05 -6.13
C LEU A 182 -21.40 25.03 -7.23
N ALA A 183 -20.30 24.33 -6.98
CA ALA A 183 -19.21 24.17 -7.93
C ALA A 183 -18.43 22.88 -7.64
N ASN A 184 -17.90 22.26 -8.69
CA ASN A 184 -17.21 20.96 -8.61
C ASN A 184 -16.05 20.88 -9.60
N ALA A 185 -14.88 20.45 -9.13
CA ALA A 185 -13.78 19.97 -9.95
C ALA A 185 -13.33 18.58 -9.47
N THR A 186 -13.22 17.62 -10.39
CA THR A 186 -12.79 16.25 -10.11
C THR A 186 -11.69 15.80 -11.07
N ASP A 187 -10.66 15.14 -10.53
CA ASP A 187 -9.66 14.40 -11.29
C ASP A 187 -9.70 12.90 -10.95
N VAL A 188 -10.46 12.18 -11.76
CA VAL A 188 -10.59 10.70 -11.70
C VAL A 188 -9.68 10.01 -12.72
N SER A 189 -8.64 10.67 -13.23
CA SER A 189 -7.73 10.11 -14.24
C SER A 189 -7.05 8.81 -13.81
N HIS A 190 -6.79 8.68 -12.50
CA HIS A 190 -6.13 7.52 -11.90
C HIS A 190 -7.03 6.28 -11.84
N PHE A 191 -8.36 6.44 -11.90
CA PHE A 191 -9.28 5.32 -12.02
C PHE A 191 -9.32 4.76 -13.44
N GLY A 192 -9.58 3.45 -13.56
CA GLY A 192 -9.77 2.79 -14.85
C GLY A 192 -10.92 3.43 -15.63
N TYR A 193 -10.79 3.52 -16.96
CA TYR A 193 -11.73 4.26 -17.83
C TYR A 193 -13.22 3.99 -17.53
N PHE A 194 -13.59 2.72 -17.33
CA PHE A 194 -14.97 2.29 -17.06
C PHE A 194 -15.46 2.61 -15.63
N GLN A 195 -14.56 2.89 -14.69
CA GLN A 195 -14.89 3.21 -13.29
C GLN A 195 -15.06 4.71 -13.06
N ARG A 196 -14.57 5.55 -13.98
CA ARG A 196 -14.53 7.02 -13.82
C ARG A 196 -15.90 7.65 -13.64
N SER A 197 -16.92 7.14 -14.33
CA SER A 197 -18.30 7.65 -14.19
C SER A 197 -18.83 7.40 -12.78
N ALA A 198 -18.72 6.16 -12.30
CA ALA A 198 -19.16 5.79 -10.96
C ALA A 198 -18.38 6.56 -9.89
N ALA A 199 -17.07 6.71 -10.04
CA ALA A 199 -16.25 7.49 -9.10
C ALA A 199 -16.72 8.95 -8.96
N ARG A 200 -17.06 9.62 -10.08
CA ARG A 200 -17.58 11.00 -10.04
C ARG A 200 -18.91 11.11 -9.30
N GLU A 201 -19.82 10.18 -9.54
CA GLU A 201 -21.12 10.12 -8.86
C GLU A 201 -20.94 9.88 -7.34
N PHE A 202 -20.04 8.96 -6.97
CA PHE A 202 -19.71 8.71 -5.56
C PHE A 202 -19.08 9.90 -4.85
N ILE A 203 -18.19 10.64 -5.53
CA ILE A 203 -17.57 11.85 -4.97
C ILE A 203 -18.65 12.88 -4.61
N VAL A 204 -19.61 13.13 -5.51
CA VAL A 204 -20.71 14.07 -5.26
C VAL A 204 -21.59 13.61 -4.11
N PHE A 205 -22.00 12.34 -4.12
CA PHE A 205 -22.82 11.75 -3.06
C PHE A 205 -22.16 11.87 -1.67
N VAL A 206 -20.88 11.50 -1.56
CA VAL A 206 -20.14 11.60 -0.30
C VAL A 206 -19.94 13.06 0.10
N ALA A 207 -19.67 13.96 -0.86
CA ALA A 207 -19.52 15.39 -0.58
C ALA A 207 -20.78 15.98 0.06
N ARG A 208 -21.97 15.65 -0.48
CA ARG A 208 -23.25 16.07 0.11
C ARG A 208 -23.46 15.49 1.50
N THR A 209 -23.21 14.19 1.64
CA THR A 209 -23.37 13.45 2.90
C THR A 209 -22.52 14.04 4.02
N VAL A 210 -21.26 14.38 3.74
CA VAL A 210 -20.33 14.98 4.69
C VAL A 210 -20.68 16.45 4.93
N ALA A 211 -20.94 17.24 3.88
CA ALA A 211 -21.27 18.65 4.01
C ALA A 211 -22.55 18.88 4.84
N GLN A 212 -23.57 18.04 4.68
CA GLN A 212 -24.82 18.11 5.44
C GLN A 212 -24.61 17.83 6.94
N ARG A 213 -23.56 17.08 7.29
CA ARG A 213 -23.26 16.66 8.67
C ARG A 213 -22.18 17.51 9.33
N THR A 214 -21.52 18.40 8.58
CA THR A 214 -20.58 19.38 9.12
C THR A 214 -21.34 20.64 9.55
N GLN A 215 -21.33 20.96 10.85
CA GLN A 215 -22.04 22.11 11.39
C GLN A 215 -21.42 23.46 10.95
N PRO A 216 -22.18 24.56 10.90
CA PRO A 216 -21.62 25.88 10.60
C PRO A 216 -20.49 26.28 11.56
N GLY A 217 -19.36 26.73 11.02
CA GLY A 217 -18.16 27.08 11.78
C GLY A 217 -17.26 25.89 12.13
N GLN A 218 -17.62 24.69 11.69
CA GLN A 218 -16.90 23.46 12.03
C GLN A 218 -15.98 23.00 10.89
N ARG A 219 -14.89 22.36 11.29
CA ARG A 219 -13.97 21.64 10.42
C ARG A 219 -14.01 20.16 10.76
N GLN A 220 -14.19 19.32 9.75
CA GLN A 220 -14.33 17.88 9.92
C GLN A 220 -13.43 17.15 8.92
N SER A 221 -12.91 16.00 9.33
CA SER A 221 -12.11 15.12 8.48
C SER A 221 -12.60 13.69 8.66
N VAL A 222 -12.92 13.04 7.55
CA VAL A 222 -13.49 11.71 7.52
C VAL A 222 -12.53 10.81 6.76
N GLN A 223 -11.95 9.83 7.45
CA GLN A 223 -11.09 8.84 6.84
C GLN A 223 -11.92 7.65 6.37
N HIS A 224 -11.61 7.14 5.18
CA HIS A 224 -12.16 5.90 4.65
C HIS A 224 -11.11 5.20 3.79
N GLU A 225 -10.62 4.05 4.27
CA GLU A 225 -9.53 3.31 3.64
C GLU A 225 -8.30 4.22 3.39
N GLU A 226 -7.90 4.40 2.14
CA GLU A 226 -6.73 5.19 1.71
C GLU A 226 -7.07 6.68 1.46
N TYR A 227 -8.35 7.05 1.54
CA TYR A 227 -8.82 8.41 1.26
C TYR A 227 -9.22 9.14 2.54
N LYS A 228 -8.95 10.45 2.56
CA LYS A 228 -9.43 11.40 3.56
C LYS A 228 -10.29 12.47 2.90
N VAL A 229 -11.48 12.65 3.44
CA VAL A 229 -12.39 13.72 3.04
C VAL A 229 -12.32 14.83 4.08
N HIS A 230 -11.90 16.02 3.67
CA HIS A 230 -11.83 17.21 4.52
C HIS A 230 -12.99 18.13 4.19
N SER A 231 -13.75 18.56 5.20
CA SER A 231 -14.85 19.52 5.03
C SER A 231 -14.70 20.70 5.98
N HIS A 232 -14.94 21.90 5.45
CA HIS A 232 -14.99 23.13 6.23
C HIS A 232 -16.26 23.88 5.89
N ASN A 233 -17.17 23.99 6.86
CA ASN A 233 -18.38 24.79 6.75
C ASN A 233 -18.16 26.17 7.39
N ARG A 234 -18.12 27.21 6.56
CA ARG A 234 -18.05 28.60 6.98
C ARG A 234 -19.44 29.24 6.87
N ASN A 235 -20.15 29.29 8.00
CA ASN A 235 -21.45 29.97 8.14
C ASN A 235 -22.50 29.55 7.09
N GLY A 236 -22.53 28.27 6.70
CA GLY A 236 -23.47 27.72 5.73
C GLY A 236 -22.90 27.55 4.31
N LEU A 237 -21.69 28.03 4.04
CA LEU A 237 -20.95 27.70 2.82
C LEU A 237 -19.88 26.65 3.14
N CYS A 238 -20.00 25.46 2.56
CA CYS A 238 -19.12 24.33 2.87
C CYS A 238 -18.19 24.03 1.70
N ALA A 239 -16.89 23.92 1.95
CA ALA A 239 -15.95 23.39 0.99
C ALA A 239 -15.55 21.97 1.41
N VAL A 240 -15.54 21.04 0.45
CA VAL A 240 -15.20 19.63 0.65
C VAL A 240 -14.08 19.24 -0.31
N ALA A 241 -13.04 18.60 0.20
CA ALA A 241 -11.93 18.08 -0.58
C ALA A 241 -11.75 16.58 -0.36
N PHE A 242 -11.52 15.85 -1.44
CA PHE A 242 -11.14 14.44 -1.43
C PHE A 242 -9.65 14.36 -1.70
N MET A 243 -8.91 13.86 -0.72
CA MET A 243 -7.45 13.79 -0.76
C MET A 243 -7.00 12.42 -0.28
N ASP A 244 -5.80 12.01 -0.64
CA ASP A 244 -5.21 10.80 -0.09
C ASP A 244 -4.84 10.99 1.39
N ASP A 245 -4.79 9.89 2.14
CA ASP A 245 -4.46 9.91 3.57
C ASP A 245 -3.15 10.65 3.91
N HIS A 246 -2.21 10.60 2.96
CA HIS A 246 -0.88 11.18 3.05
C HIS A 246 -0.84 12.70 2.84
N TYR A 247 -1.88 13.30 2.26
CA TYR A 247 -1.92 14.75 2.05
C TYR A 247 -2.03 15.46 3.42
N PRO A 248 -1.16 16.46 3.73
CA PRO A 248 -1.17 17.09 5.04
C PRO A 248 -2.49 17.81 5.34
N VAL A 249 -3.11 17.43 6.46
CA VAL A 249 -4.42 17.99 6.90
C VAL A 249 -4.39 19.51 6.99
N ARG A 250 -3.27 20.09 7.46
CA ARG A 250 -3.08 21.54 7.55
C ARG A 250 -3.17 22.22 6.19
N SER A 251 -2.42 21.71 5.21
CA SER A 251 -2.42 22.21 3.84
C SER A 251 -3.79 22.03 3.18
N ALA A 252 -4.54 20.98 3.54
CA ALA A 252 -5.89 20.72 3.06
C ALA A 252 -6.87 21.82 3.50
N PHE A 253 -6.88 22.15 4.80
CA PHE A 253 -7.75 23.22 5.31
C PHE A 253 -7.32 24.62 4.85
N SER A 254 -6.03 24.85 4.62
CA SER A 254 -5.55 26.08 3.97
C SER A 254 -6.14 26.23 2.55
N LEU A 255 -6.12 25.14 1.77
CA LEU A 255 -6.75 25.11 0.45
C LEU A 255 -8.25 25.37 0.53
N LEU A 256 -8.97 24.67 1.42
CA LEU A 256 -10.42 24.86 1.60
C LEU A 256 -10.78 26.31 1.95
N ASN A 257 -10.01 26.96 2.82
CA ASN A 257 -10.21 28.37 3.13
C ASN A 257 -10.04 29.26 1.90
N LYS A 258 -8.97 29.06 1.14
CA LYS A 258 -8.74 29.84 -0.07
C LYS A 258 -9.86 29.67 -1.09
N VAL A 259 -10.36 28.44 -1.27
CA VAL A 259 -11.49 28.15 -2.15
C VAL A 259 -12.73 28.91 -1.69
N LEU A 260 -13.02 28.91 -0.38
CA LEU A 260 -14.16 29.66 0.17
C LEU A 260 -14.00 31.18 0.02
N ASP A 261 -12.78 31.72 0.17
CA ASP A 261 -12.47 33.14 0.00
C ASP A 261 -12.66 33.61 -1.43
N GLU A 262 -12.09 32.91 -2.40
CA GLU A 262 -12.22 33.27 -3.82
C GLU A 262 -13.66 33.05 -4.28
N TYR A 263 -14.37 32.04 -3.77
CA TYR A 263 -15.78 31.85 -4.09
C TYR A 263 -16.64 33.01 -3.59
N GLN A 264 -16.44 33.45 -2.34
CA GLN A 264 -17.16 34.61 -1.79
C GLN A 264 -16.81 35.90 -2.52
N LYS A 265 -15.57 36.04 -3.01
CA LYS A 265 -15.12 37.21 -3.78
C LYS A 265 -15.74 37.26 -5.18
N ASP A 266 -15.79 36.13 -5.88
CA ASP A 266 -16.31 36.05 -7.24
C ASP A 266 -17.85 36.03 -7.30
N PHE A 267 -18.49 35.33 -6.35
CA PHE A 267 -19.95 35.06 -6.39
C PHE A 267 -20.74 35.75 -5.27
N GLY A 268 -20.07 36.35 -4.27
CA GLY A 268 -20.73 37.02 -3.15
C GLY A 268 -21.66 36.08 -2.38
N ASP A 269 -22.84 36.59 -2.02
CA ASP A 269 -23.87 35.86 -1.26
C ASP A 269 -24.91 35.15 -2.16
N SER A 270 -24.69 35.09 -3.47
CA SER A 270 -25.63 34.48 -4.43
C SER A 270 -25.94 33.00 -4.14
N TRP A 271 -25.00 32.30 -3.51
CA TRP A 271 -25.18 30.91 -3.07
C TRP A 271 -26.31 30.74 -2.05
N LYS A 272 -26.64 31.77 -1.24
CA LYS A 272 -27.72 31.70 -0.25
C LYS A 272 -29.09 31.49 -0.89
N SER A 273 -29.30 31.94 -2.13
CA SER A 273 -30.52 31.71 -2.91
C SER A 273 -30.47 30.47 -3.82
N ALA A 274 -29.33 29.79 -3.94
CA ALA A 274 -29.22 28.61 -4.80
C ALA A 274 -30.09 27.45 -4.29
N THR A 275 -30.90 26.89 -5.19
CA THR A 275 -31.84 25.78 -4.91
C THR A 275 -31.57 24.53 -5.77
N ALA A 276 -30.71 24.63 -6.78
CA ALA A 276 -30.35 23.55 -7.68
C ALA A 276 -28.83 23.51 -7.91
N ASP A 277 -28.31 22.35 -8.30
CA ASP A 277 -26.89 22.18 -8.53
C ASP A 277 -26.36 23.10 -9.63
N GLY A 278 -25.21 23.71 -9.36
CA GLY A 278 -24.47 24.50 -10.32
C GLY A 278 -23.80 23.59 -11.35
N THR A 279 -24.19 23.73 -12.62
CA THR A 279 -23.48 23.14 -13.77
C THR A 279 -22.29 23.98 -14.23
N GLN A 280 -22.09 25.16 -13.65
CA GLN A 280 -21.04 26.09 -14.04
C GLN A 280 -19.68 25.57 -13.57
N GLN A 281 -18.80 25.26 -14.54
CA GLN A 281 -17.39 25.04 -14.24
C GLN A 281 -16.74 26.37 -13.84
N TRP A 282 -16.20 26.43 -12.63
CA TRP A 282 -15.44 27.56 -12.14
C TRP A 282 -13.94 27.28 -12.40
N PRO A 283 -13.28 28.00 -13.32
CA PRO A 283 -11.90 27.69 -13.74
C PRO A 283 -10.92 27.66 -12.58
N PHE A 284 -11.12 28.53 -11.58
CA PHE A 284 -10.30 28.57 -10.37
C PHE A 284 -10.25 27.23 -9.62
N LEU A 285 -11.37 26.48 -9.54
CA LEU A 285 -11.39 25.17 -8.88
C LEU A 285 -10.55 24.15 -9.63
N THR A 286 -10.59 24.16 -10.96
CA THR A 286 -9.79 23.27 -11.80
C THR A 286 -8.29 23.62 -11.71
N ASP A 287 -7.97 24.91 -11.73
CA ASP A 287 -6.60 25.39 -11.55
C ASP A 287 -6.08 25.10 -10.14
N ALA A 288 -6.92 25.27 -9.11
CA ALA A 288 -6.59 24.91 -7.74
C ALA A 288 -6.31 23.40 -7.61
N LEU A 289 -7.11 22.55 -8.26
CA LEU A 289 -6.89 21.11 -8.23
C LEU A 289 -5.53 20.73 -8.81
N THR A 290 -5.06 21.40 -9.87
CA THR A 290 -3.74 21.10 -10.47
C THR A 290 -2.58 21.72 -9.69
N LYS A 291 -2.75 22.97 -9.25
CA LYS A 291 -1.72 23.76 -8.58
C LYS A 291 -1.40 23.23 -7.18
N PHE A 292 -2.42 22.84 -6.41
CA PHE A 292 -2.27 22.43 -5.02
C PHE A 292 -1.99 20.93 -4.86
N GLN A 293 -1.67 20.20 -5.93
CA GLN A 293 -1.13 18.84 -5.80
C GLN A 293 0.21 18.85 -5.05
N ASP A 294 0.99 19.93 -5.13
CA ASP A 294 2.15 20.15 -4.27
C ASP A 294 1.73 20.86 -2.96
N PRO A 295 1.81 20.20 -1.78
CA PRO A 295 1.44 20.81 -0.51
C PRO A 295 2.28 22.04 -0.18
N ALA A 296 3.52 22.13 -0.68
CA ALA A 296 4.37 23.29 -0.44
C ALA A 296 3.77 24.58 -1.02
N GLU A 297 2.95 24.48 -2.07
CA GLU A 297 2.23 25.63 -2.62
C GLU A 297 1.05 26.05 -1.74
N ALA A 298 0.33 25.09 -1.15
CA ALA A 298 -0.71 25.37 -0.16
C ALA A 298 -0.13 25.98 1.12
N ASP A 299 1.09 25.59 1.49
CA ASP A 299 1.79 26.12 2.67
C ASP A 299 2.31 27.55 2.46
N LYS A 300 2.61 27.97 1.23
CA LYS A 300 2.95 29.38 0.94
C LYS A 300 1.79 30.34 1.24
N LEU A 301 0.54 29.85 1.24
CA LEU A 301 -0.64 30.61 1.65
C LEU A 301 -0.65 30.90 3.17
N MET A 302 0.12 30.13 3.96
CA MET A 302 0.12 30.17 5.43
C MET A 302 0.75 31.44 6.02
N LYS A 303 1.41 32.29 5.22
CA LYS A 303 1.91 33.58 5.71
C LYS A 303 0.78 34.55 6.11
N ILE A 304 -0.49 34.23 5.79
CA ILE A 304 -1.64 35.13 6.01
C ILE A 304 -2.61 34.63 7.10
N GLN A 305 -2.61 33.36 7.50
CA GLN A 305 -3.59 32.82 8.48
C GLN A 305 -2.94 32.14 9.70
N ARG A 306 -2.89 32.84 10.83
CA ARG A 306 -2.64 32.24 12.17
C ARG A 306 -3.89 31.55 12.74
N ASP A 307 -5.06 31.79 12.16
CA ASP A 307 -6.37 31.32 12.66
C ASP A 307 -6.65 29.83 12.37
N LEU A 308 -5.78 29.16 11.59
CA LEU A 308 -5.96 27.76 11.23
C LEU A 308 -5.73 26.81 12.42
N ASP A 309 -4.80 27.14 13.31
CA ASP A 309 -4.35 26.27 14.41
C ASP A 309 -5.26 26.35 15.66
N GLU A 310 -6.15 27.35 15.77
CA GLU A 310 -7.04 27.52 16.94
C GLU A 310 -8.35 26.70 16.84
N THR A 311 -8.80 26.40 15.62
CA THR A 311 -10.05 25.65 15.43
C THR A 311 -9.82 24.16 15.56
N LYS A 312 -10.55 23.51 16.48
CA LYS A 312 -10.52 22.05 16.65
C LYS A 312 -11.06 21.35 15.40
N ILE A 313 -10.26 20.46 14.83
CA ILE A 313 -10.67 19.59 13.71
C ILE A 313 -11.27 18.32 14.29
N ILE A 314 -12.50 17.98 13.90
CA ILE A 314 -13.13 16.72 14.29
C ILE A 314 -12.71 15.62 13.32
N LEU A 315 -12.01 14.61 13.84
CA LEU A 315 -11.52 13.49 13.05
C LEU A 315 -12.40 12.25 13.28
N HIS A 316 -12.93 11.72 12.18
CA HIS A 316 -13.70 10.49 12.11
C HIS A 316 -12.87 9.41 11.40
N LYS A 317 -12.71 8.24 12.02
CA LYS A 317 -11.93 7.12 11.44
C LYS A 317 -12.64 6.43 10.28
N THR A 318 -13.97 6.47 10.30
CA THR A 318 -14.82 5.86 9.27
C THR A 318 -15.97 6.80 8.95
N ILE A 319 -16.45 6.75 7.72
CA ILE A 319 -17.66 7.44 7.29
C ILE A 319 -18.89 7.07 8.15
N GLU A 320 -18.96 5.82 8.63
CA GLU A 320 -20.02 5.36 9.51
C GLU A 320 -20.11 6.14 10.82
N SER A 321 -18.97 6.63 11.35
CA SER A 321 -18.96 7.43 12.57
C SER A 321 -19.51 8.85 12.40
N VAL A 322 -19.74 9.26 11.15
CA VAL A 322 -20.39 10.53 10.80
C VAL A 322 -21.90 10.31 10.66
N LEU A 323 -22.35 9.08 10.39
CA LEU A 323 -23.77 8.74 10.21
C LEU A 323 -24.54 8.72 11.53
N GLU A 324 -25.86 8.91 11.47
CA GLU A 324 -26.72 8.83 12.64
C GLU A 324 -26.82 7.39 13.18
N ARG A 325 -27.16 7.25 14.46
CA ARG A 325 -27.27 5.94 15.11
C ARG A 325 -28.38 5.12 14.45
N GLY A 326 -27.98 4.06 13.73
CA GLY A 326 -28.91 3.15 13.03
C GLY A 326 -28.97 3.38 11.52
N GLU A 327 -28.35 4.44 11.00
CA GLU A 327 -28.14 4.61 9.57
C GLU A 327 -26.93 3.81 9.09
N ARG A 328 -27.09 3.08 7.98
CA ARG A 328 -25.99 2.38 7.31
C ARG A 328 -25.70 3.03 5.98
N LEU A 329 -24.42 3.09 5.61
CA LEU A 329 -23.99 3.63 4.32
C LEU A 329 -24.70 2.93 3.15
N ASP A 330 -24.86 1.62 3.23
CA ASP A 330 -25.56 0.83 2.19
C ASP A 330 -27.00 1.32 1.97
N SER A 331 -27.72 1.69 3.04
CA SER A 331 -29.09 2.19 2.95
C SER A 331 -29.16 3.59 2.34
N LEU A 332 -28.12 4.40 2.51
CA LEU A 332 -28.02 5.72 1.88
C LEU A 332 -27.69 5.58 0.38
N VAL A 333 -26.78 4.68 0.03
CA VAL A 333 -26.42 4.41 -1.37
C VAL A 333 -27.64 3.93 -2.18
N GLU A 334 -28.49 3.09 -1.61
CA GLU A 334 -29.70 2.58 -2.29
C GLU A 334 -30.80 3.64 -2.46
N LYS A 335 -30.86 4.62 -1.56
CA LYS A 335 -31.87 5.70 -1.59
C LYS A 335 -31.41 6.95 -2.32
N SER A 336 -30.14 7.01 -2.71
CA SER A 336 -29.52 8.20 -3.28
C SER A 336 -30.00 8.48 -4.70
N SER A 337 -30.45 9.72 -4.95
CA SER A 337 -30.69 10.29 -6.28
C SER A 337 -29.40 10.54 -7.07
N ASP A 338 -28.27 10.69 -6.38
CA ASP A 338 -26.97 11.00 -7.00
C ASP A 338 -26.30 9.85 -7.73
N LEU A 339 -26.73 8.62 -7.47
CA LEU A 339 -26.06 7.42 -7.94
C LEU A 339 -26.93 6.74 -9.00
N SER A 340 -26.38 6.57 -10.20
CA SER A 340 -27.01 5.76 -11.23
C SER A 340 -27.13 4.30 -10.76
N ALA A 341 -28.08 3.55 -11.35
CA ALA A 341 -28.23 2.12 -11.07
C ALA A 341 -26.91 1.35 -11.33
N ALA A 342 -26.13 1.77 -12.33
CA ALA A 342 -24.81 1.21 -12.63
C ALA A 342 -23.81 1.46 -11.48
N SER A 343 -23.76 2.68 -10.94
CA SER A 343 -22.89 3.04 -9.81
C SER A 343 -23.29 2.33 -8.52
N GLN A 344 -24.60 2.21 -8.24
CA GLN A 344 -25.09 1.44 -7.10
C GLN A 344 -24.70 -0.04 -7.21
N MET A 345 -24.84 -0.64 -8.41
CA MET A 345 -24.38 -2.01 -8.66
C MET A 345 -22.87 -2.15 -8.54
N PHE A 346 -22.09 -1.16 -9.02
CA PHE A 346 -20.65 -1.14 -8.90
C PHE A 346 -20.20 -1.18 -7.43
N TYR A 347 -20.81 -0.36 -6.57
CA TYR A 347 -20.54 -0.37 -5.13
C TYR A 347 -20.86 -1.72 -4.48
N LYS A 348 -22.02 -2.30 -4.79
CA LYS A 348 -22.40 -3.63 -4.30
C LYS A 348 -21.40 -4.70 -4.76
N GLN A 349 -20.94 -4.64 -6.01
CA GLN A 349 -19.98 -5.59 -6.54
C GLN A 349 -18.58 -5.41 -5.94
N ALA A 350 -18.12 -4.16 -5.76
CA ALA A 350 -16.84 -3.85 -5.13
C ALA A 350 -16.79 -4.39 -3.69
N LYS A 351 -17.86 -4.15 -2.91
CA LYS A 351 -17.98 -4.66 -1.54
C LYS A 351 -17.93 -6.19 -1.48
N LYS A 352 -18.62 -6.89 -2.39
CA LYS A 352 -18.57 -8.36 -2.51
C LYS A 352 -17.19 -8.88 -2.91
N THR A 353 -16.48 -8.17 -3.79
CA THR A 353 -15.16 -8.58 -4.27
C THR A 353 -14.09 -8.40 -3.19
N ASN A 354 -14.23 -7.34 -2.37
CA ASN A 354 -13.32 -7.03 -1.25
C ASN A 354 -13.68 -7.75 0.06
N GLN A 355 -14.80 -8.50 0.09
CA GLN A 355 -15.08 -9.47 1.15
C GLN A 355 -14.18 -10.70 0.96
N CYS A 356 -12.91 -10.56 1.36
CA CYS A 356 -11.99 -11.69 1.45
C CYS A 356 -12.59 -12.73 2.42
N CYS A 357 -12.52 -14.01 2.05
CA CYS A 357 -13.11 -15.11 2.78
C CYS A 357 -12.67 -15.13 4.26
N THR A 358 -13.55 -14.75 5.18
CA THR A 358 -13.51 -15.29 6.55
C THR A 358 -13.94 -16.75 6.45
N ILE A 359 -12.99 -17.63 6.11
CA ILE A 359 -13.12 -19.06 6.42
C ILE A 359 -12.98 -19.15 7.94
N LEU A 360 -14.11 -19.32 8.60
CA LEU A 360 -14.19 -19.88 9.95
C LEU A 360 -13.73 -21.33 9.94
#